data_AF-A0A0N0AV34-F1
#
_entry.id   AF-A0A0N0AV34-F1
#
_cell.length_a   1.000
_cell.length_b   1.000
_cell.length_c   1.000
_cell.angle_alpha   90.00
_cell.angle_beta   90.00
_cell.angle_gamma   90.00
#
_symmetry.space_group_name_H-M   'P 1'
#
loop_
_entity.id
_entity.type
_entity.pdbx_description
1 polymer ?
#
loop_
_entity_poly.entity_id
_entity_poly.type
_entity_poly.pdbx_seq_one_letter_code
_entity_poly.pdbx_strand_id
1 'polypeptide(L)'
;MIAAGLLATGASAQPNQDPPRSGDDRATAVTGNIDIDQQGNACAAVGLPGAEATLSGGFTSDGTYIDITAAPSGFVITGVVVKGGNAYNVYPALGPLPWPDLHSPLNESDTPATISHWFVCLTPVTTTTTTTTTTTSTTTAATTTTTAGTTTTTPSTTTTTTPAATTTTTAIPTTTTTTTPAGVVVARTTTTTTKAAAAAVVPGSNNGLASTGFDGWWLIVAGLSLLAIGAAFLASPQLRKLLRR
;
A
#
# COMPACT_ATOMS: atom_id res chain seq x y z
N MET A 1 -8.55 22.06 -60.85
CA MET A 1 -8.27 20.75 -60.22
C MET A 1 -8.49 20.90 -58.73
N ILE A 2 -9.50 20.25 -58.18
CA ILE A 2 -9.84 20.29 -56.75
C ILE A 2 -9.31 18.98 -56.15
N ALA A 3 -8.26 19.06 -55.34
CA ALA A 3 -7.69 17.91 -54.65
C ALA A 3 -8.49 17.67 -53.36
N ALA A 4 -9.32 16.63 -53.37
CA ALA A 4 -10.01 16.15 -52.18
C ALA A 4 -9.02 15.36 -51.31
N GLY A 5 -8.55 15.96 -50.22
CA GLY A 5 -7.74 15.30 -49.20
C GLY A 5 -8.61 14.47 -48.27
N LEU A 6 -8.48 13.15 -48.35
CA LEU A 6 -9.13 12.20 -47.44
C LEU A 6 -8.37 12.21 -46.10
N LEU A 7 -8.95 12.80 -45.06
CA LEU A 7 -8.44 12.72 -43.69
C LEU A 7 -8.83 11.35 -43.11
N ALA A 8 -7.89 10.40 -43.11
CA ALA A 8 -8.07 9.13 -42.41
C ALA A 8 -7.91 9.36 -40.90
N THR A 9 -9.03 9.51 -40.19
CA THR A 9 -9.04 9.46 -38.72
C THR A 9 -8.93 8.01 -38.27
N GLY A 10 -7.71 7.59 -37.89
CA GLY A 10 -7.51 6.28 -37.25
C GLY A 10 -8.13 6.28 -35.87
N ALA A 11 -9.22 5.52 -35.68
CA ALA A 11 -9.72 5.21 -34.36
C ALA A 11 -8.78 4.19 -33.70
N SER A 12 -7.93 4.64 -32.77
CA SER A 12 -7.22 3.72 -31.89
C SER A 12 -8.22 3.25 -30.82
N ALA A 13 -8.71 2.02 -30.95
CA ALA A 13 -9.41 1.37 -29.86
C ALA A 13 -8.41 1.16 -28.71
N GLN A 14 -8.50 1.99 -27.67
CA GLN A 14 -7.83 1.67 -26.42
C GLN A 14 -8.47 0.37 -25.91
N PRO A 15 -7.69 -0.67 -25.60
CA PRO A 15 -8.25 -1.87 -25.01
C PRO A 15 -9.05 -1.47 -23.78
N ASN A 16 -10.32 -1.85 -23.75
CA ASN A 16 -11.21 -1.61 -22.61
C ASN A 16 -10.65 -2.45 -21.46
N GLN A 17 -9.80 -1.83 -20.64
CA GLN A 17 -9.31 -2.45 -19.42
C GLN A 17 -10.42 -2.24 -18.39
N ASP A 18 -11.01 -3.34 -17.92
CA ASP A 18 -11.93 -3.28 -16.80
C ASP A 18 -11.26 -2.55 -15.63
N PRO A 19 -12.00 -1.75 -14.85
CA PRO A 19 -11.43 -1.09 -13.69
C PRO A 19 -10.81 -2.13 -12.76
N PRO A 20 -9.65 -1.82 -12.15
CA PRO A 20 -8.96 -2.78 -11.29
C PRO A 20 -9.88 -3.17 -10.13
N ARG A 21 -9.86 -4.46 -9.78
CA ARG A 21 -10.67 -5.00 -8.69
C ARG A 21 -9.81 -5.10 -7.45
N SER A 22 -10.28 -4.54 -6.33
CA SER A 22 -9.53 -4.56 -5.07
C SER A 22 -9.26 -5.98 -4.59
N GLY A 23 -10.32 -6.82 -4.58
CA GLY A 23 -10.30 -8.14 -3.95
C GLY A 23 -10.43 -8.11 -2.43
N ASP A 24 -10.48 -6.92 -1.82
CA ASP A 24 -10.65 -6.70 -0.40
C ASP A 24 -11.62 -5.52 -0.15
N ASP A 25 -12.65 -5.74 0.65
CA ASP A 25 -13.68 -4.74 0.98
C ASP A 25 -13.11 -3.56 1.82
N ARG A 26 -11.93 -3.73 2.42
CA ARG A 26 -11.22 -2.69 3.16
C ARG A 26 -10.44 -1.73 2.25
N ALA A 27 -10.28 -2.07 0.97
CA ALA A 27 -9.48 -1.31 0.03
C ALA A 27 -10.27 -0.76 -1.15
N THR A 28 -9.78 0.35 -1.69
CA THR A 28 -10.19 0.86 -3.01
C THR A 28 -9.05 0.65 -3.99
N ALA A 29 -9.32 -0.05 -5.10
CA ALA A 29 -8.36 -0.21 -6.18
C ALA A 29 -8.33 1.02 -7.07
N VAL A 30 -7.13 1.46 -7.44
CA VAL A 30 -6.89 2.62 -8.28
C VAL A 30 -5.93 2.25 -9.41
N THR A 31 -6.28 2.62 -10.63
CA THR A 31 -5.41 2.45 -11.80
C THR A 31 -4.25 3.45 -11.73
N GLY A 32 -3.05 2.99 -12.06
CA GLY A 32 -1.88 3.85 -12.22
C GLY A 32 -0.67 3.40 -11.41
N ASN A 33 0.36 4.23 -11.46
CA ASN A 33 1.58 4.04 -10.68
C ASN A 33 1.59 5.02 -9.52
N ILE A 34 1.97 4.52 -8.34
CA ILE A 34 2.22 5.31 -7.14
C ILE A 34 3.50 4.77 -6.53
N ASP A 35 4.39 5.66 -6.12
CA ASP A 35 5.67 5.30 -5.51
C ASP A 35 6.01 6.26 -4.37
N ILE A 36 6.79 5.80 -3.40
CA ILE A 36 7.25 6.60 -2.26
C ILE A 36 8.19 7.73 -2.70
N ASP A 37 8.91 7.54 -3.80
CA ASP A 37 9.89 8.50 -4.32
C ASP A 37 9.35 9.38 -5.46
N GLN A 38 8.03 9.37 -5.67
CA GLN A 38 7.43 10.22 -6.69
C GLN A 38 7.50 11.70 -6.29
N GLN A 39 7.41 12.60 -7.27
CA GLN A 39 7.39 14.03 -6.97
C GLN A 39 6.17 14.41 -6.13
N GLY A 40 6.40 14.94 -4.93
CA GLY A 40 5.35 15.32 -3.99
C GLY A 40 5.23 14.31 -2.85
N ASN A 41 4.09 14.33 -2.15
CA ASN A 41 3.79 13.38 -1.08
C ASN A 41 2.83 12.32 -1.62
N ALA A 42 3.27 11.06 -1.62
CA ALA A 42 2.50 9.93 -2.12
C ALA A 42 1.20 9.69 -1.35
N CYS A 43 1.19 9.92 -0.04
CA CYS A 43 -0.04 9.85 0.77
C CYS A 43 -1.08 10.88 0.35
N ALA A 44 -0.67 12.13 0.11
CA ALA A 44 -1.55 13.18 -0.36
C ALA A 44 -2.09 12.89 -1.77
N ALA A 45 -1.26 12.32 -2.65
CA ALA A 45 -1.66 11.93 -4.00
C ALA A 45 -2.78 10.87 -4.01
N VAL A 46 -2.87 10.03 -2.97
CA VAL A 46 -3.95 9.03 -2.80
C VAL A 46 -5.04 9.47 -1.80
N GLY A 47 -5.01 10.73 -1.34
CA GLY A 47 -6.01 11.27 -0.42
C GLY A 47 -5.91 10.76 1.02
N LEU A 48 -4.76 10.22 1.43
CA LEU A 48 -4.49 9.80 2.80
C LEU A 48 -3.77 10.91 3.60
N PRO A 49 -4.09 11.09 4.89
CA PRO A 49 -3.40 12.06 5.73
C PRO A 49 -2.03 11.52 6.17
N GLY A 50 -1.04 12.40 6.28
CA GLY A 50 0.28 12.06 6.80
C GLY A 50 1.40 12.15 5.77
N ALA A 51 2.55 11.61 6.14
CA ALA A 51 3.72 11.48 5.27
C ALA A 51 3.93 10.02 4.89
N GLU A 52 4.32 9.76 3.64
CA GLU A 52 4.71 8.41 3.24
C GLU A 52 5.96 7.94 3.98
N ALA A 53 5.99 6.65 4.33
CA ALA A 53 7.13 6.02 4.97
C ALA A 53 7.20 4.53 4.66
N THR A 54 8.40 3.98 4.71
CA THR A 54 8.64 2.54 4.81
C THR A 54 8.70 2.12 6.28
N LEU A 55 8.10 0.98 6.61
CA LEU A 55 8.26 0.38 7.95
C LEU A 55 9.58 -0.40 8.04
N SER A 56 10.30 -0.24 9.15
CA SER A 56 11.51 -1.03 9.44
C SER A 56 11.25 -2.28 10.29
N GLY A 57 10.01 -2.47 10.73
CA GLY A 57 9.56 -3.57 11.57
C GLY A 57 8.06 -3.48 11.83
N GLY A 58 7.50 -4.45 12.59
CA GLY A 58 6.06 -4.47 12.85
C GLY A 58 5.21 -4.92 11.65
N PHE A 59 5.80 -5.66 10.71
CA PHE A 59 5.10 -6.26 9.58
C PHE A 59 5.73 -7.58 9.13
N THR A 60 4.96 -8.39 8.41
CA THR A 60 5.41 -9.57 7.64
C THR A 60 4.97 -9.43 6.18
N SER A 61 5.73 -10.01 5.25
CA SER A 61 5.31 -10.07 3.84
C SER A 61 5.85 -11.34 3.19
N ASP A 62 5.03 -11.96 2.35
CA ASP A 62 5.37 -13.13 1.53
C ASP A 62 5.48 -12.79 0.02
N GLY A 63 5.40 -11.51 -0.33
CA GLY A 63 5.40 -11.01 -1.72
C GLY A 63 4.02 -10.94 -2.37
N THR A 64 2.98 -11.51 -1.76
CA THR A 64 1.58 -11.42 -2.22
C THR A 64 0.71 -10.70 -1.20
N TYR A 65 0.97 -10.96 0.08
CA TYR A 65 0.29 -10.40 1.24
C TYR A 65 1.28 -9.68 2.17
N ILE A 66 0.75 -8.72 2.93
CA ILE A 66 1.42 -7.99 3.99
C ILE A 66 0.53 -8.02 5.23
N ASP A 67 1.10 -8.41 6.37
CA ASP A 67 0.46 -8.21 7.67
C ASP A 67 1.16 -7.10 8.42
N ILE A 68 0.41 -6.14 8.95
CA ILE A 68 0.95 -5.09 9.82
C ILE A 68 0.51 -5.37 11.25
N THR A 69 1.47 -5.52 12.15
CA THR A 69 1.26 -5.91 13.55
C THR A 69 1.58 -4.81 14.55
N ALA A 70 2.39 -3.81 14.16
CA ALA A 70 2.76 -2.69 15.01
C ALA A 70 3.00 -1.41 14.20
N ALA A 71 2.63 -0.26 14.78
CA ALA A 71 3.01 1.06 14.26
C ALA A 71 4.36 1.50 14.85
N PRO A 72 5.14 2.33 14.12
CA PRO A 72 6.34 2.95 14.68
C PRO A 72 6.04 3.78 15.93
N SER A 73 6.97 3.81 16.88
CA SER A 73 6.80 4.60 18.11
C SER A 73 6.63 6.09 17.80
N GLY A 74 5.64 6.73 18.43
CA GLY A 74 5.34 8.14 18.22
C GLY A 74 4.58 8.45 16.93
N PHE A 75 4.12 7.44 16.19
CA PHE A 75 3.31 7.61 14.99
C PHE A 75 2.04 6.74 14.99
N VAL A 76 1.04 7.19 14.26
CA VAL A 76 -0.15 6.41 13.90
C VAL A 76 -0.12 6.16 12.41
N ILE A 77 -0.34 4.91 12.00
CA ILE A 77 -0.55 4.58 10.59
C ILE A 77 -1.99 4.97 10.23
N THR A 78 -2.15 5.88 9.28
CA THR A 78 -3.44 6.39 8.82
C THR A 78 -3.98 5.65 7.60
N GLY A 79 -3.10 5.01 6.85
CA GLY A 79 -3.46 4.14 5.74
C GLY A 79 -2.25 3.42 5.16
N VAL A 80 -2.54 2.45 4.30
CA VAL A 80 -1.54 1.62 3.62
C VAL A 80 -1.83 1.62 2.13
N VAL A 81 -0.78 1.67 1.31
CA VAL A 81 -0.90 1.56 -0.14
C VAL A 81 -0.10 0.35 -0.60
N VAL A 82 -0.73 -0.57 -1.30
CA VAL A 82 -0.11 -1.82 -1.77
C VAL A 82 -0.23 -1.90 -3.28
N LYS A 83 0.89 -1.86 -3.98
CA LYS A 83 0.97 -1.79 -5.44
C LYS A 83 1.36 -3.13 -6.06
N GLY A 84 0.64 -3.54 -7.10
CA GLY A 84 0.94 -4.72 -7.92
C GLY A 84 0.50 -4.51 -9.36
N GLY A 85 1.33 -4.93 -10.32
CA GLY A 85 1.09 -4.63 -11.74
C GLY A 85 0.95 -3.14 -12.03
N ASN A 86 -0.13 -2.76 -12.73
CA ASN A 86 -0.43 -1.39 -13.18
C ASN A 86 -1.47 -0.68 -12.30
N ALA A 87 -1.73 -1.19 -11.09
CA ALA A 87 -2.71 -0.64 -10.17
C ALA A 87 -2.24 -0.79 -8.72
N TYR A 88 -2.96 -0.16 -7.80
CA TYR A 88 -2.69 -0.25 -6.36
C TYR A 88 -3.97 -0.23 -5.54
N ASN A 89 -3.93 -0.86 -4.37
CA ASN A 89 -4.98 -0.79 -3.37
C ASN A 89 -4.63 0.30 -2.35
N VAL A 90 -5.61 1.13 -2.02
CA VAL A 90 -5.55 2.10 -0.93
C VAL A 90 -6.41 1.59 0.22
N TYR A 91 -5.80 1.42 1.38
CA TYR A 91 -6.45 0.97 2.61
C TYR A 91 -6.58 2.14 3.60
N PRO A 92 -7.67 2.91 3.58
CA PRO A 92 -7.94 3.93 4.57
C PRO A 92 -8.50 3.31 5.85
N ALA A 93 -8.15 3.88 7.01
CA ALA A 93 -8.89 3.67 8.26
C ALA A 93 -9.17 2.20 8.65
N LEU A 94 -8.13 1.35 8.65
CA LEU A 94 -8.20 -0.09 8.95
C LEU A 94 -8.59 -0.45 10.40
N GLY A 95 -8.79 0.54 11.28
CA GLY A 95 -9.10 0.32 12.69
C GLY A 95 -7.87 -0.08 13.52
N PRO A 96 -8.06 -0.69 14.70
CA PRO A 96 -6.96 -1.14 15.55
C PRO A 96 -6.10 -2.23 14.89
N LEU A 97 -4.79 -2.22 15.15
CA LEU A 97 -3.88 -3.29 14.75
C LEU A 97 -4.19 -4.61 15.49
N PRO A 98 -3.92 -5.79 14.90
CA PRO A 98 -3.20 -6.01 13.64
C PRO A 98 -4.10 -5.95 12.38
N TRP A 99 -3.47 -5.71 11.23
CA TRP A 99 -4.11 -5.72 9.91
C TRP A 99 -3.52 -6.83 9.05
N PRO A 100 -4.17 -8.00 8.98
CA PRO A 100 -3.69 -9.12 8.19
C PRO A 100 -4.08 -8.99 6.72
N ASP A 101 -3.35 -9.72 5.88
CA ASP A 101 -3.67 -10.03 4.49
C ASP A 101 -3.90 -8.80 3.59
N LEU A 102 -3.13 -7.72 3.79
CA LEU A 102 -3.16 -6.59 2.88
C LEU A 102 -2.49 -6.98 1.55
N HIS A 103 -3.11 -6.67 0.42
CA HIS A 103 -2.63 -7.12 -0.87
C HIS A 103 -2.86 -6.09 -1.98
N SER A 104 -2.21 -6.32 -3.13
CA SER A 104 -2.43 -5.50 -4.33
C SER A 104 -3.72 -5.90 -5.07
N PRO A 105 -4.23 -5.10 -6.02
CA PRO A 105 -5.43 -5.45 -6.78
C PRO A 105 -5.35 -6.83 -7.44
N LEU A 106 -6.52 -7.42 -7.71
CA LEU A 106 -6.62 -8.70 -8.41
C LEU A 106 -6.14 -8.56 -9.85
N ASN A 107 -5.45 -9.60 -10.33
CA ASN A 107 -5.08 -9.77 -11.73
C ASN A 107 -6.23 -10.36 -12.55
N GLU A 108 -5.98 -10.64 -13.84
CA GLU A 108 -6.95 -11.25 -14.76
C GLU A 108 -7.42 -12.65 -14.32
N SER A 109 -6.65 -13.34 -13.47
CA SER A 109 -7.00 -14.65 -12.90
C SER A 109 -7.70 -14.56 -11.54
N ASP A 110 -8.22 -13.39 -11.16
CA ASP A 110 -8.95 -13.18 -9.89
C ASP A 110 -8.12 -13.46 -8.63
N THR A 111 -6.80 -13.38 -8.74
CA THR A 111 -5.87 -13.56 -7.61
C THR A 111 -5.09 -12.26 -7.36
N PRO A 112 -4.70 -11.94 -6.11
CA PRO A 112 -3.89 -10.76 -5.85
C PRO A 112 -2.61 -10.77 -6.69
N ALA A 113 -2.29 -9.65 -7.32
CA ALA A 113 -1.03 -9.54 -8.06
C ALA A 113 0.16 -9.56 -7.09
N THR A 114 1.32 -9.98 -7.60
CA THR A 114 2.57 -9.88 -6.85
C THR A 114 2.84 -8.42 -6.46
N ILE A 115 3.17 -8.21 -5.19
CA ILE A 115 3.47 -6.89 -4.65
C ILE A 115 4.78 -6.41 -5.26
N SER A 116 4.72 -5.26 -5.94
CA SER A 116 5.90 -4.58 -6.49
C SER A 116 6.43 -3.53 -5.52
N HIS A 117 5.53 -2.75 -4.90
CA HIS A 117 5.86 -1.66 -3.99
C HIS A 117 4.75 -1.53 -2.96
N TRP A 118 5.06 -1.04 -1.77
CA TRP A 118 4.07 -0.66 -0.78
C TRP A 118 4.66 0.37 0.18
N PHE A 119 3.80 1.20 0.77
CA PHE A 119 4.19 2.16 1.79
C PHE A 119 3.03 2.43 2.75
N VAL A 120 3.34 3.04 3.89
CA VAL A 120 2.34 3.49 4.87
C VAL A 120 2.29 5.00 4.93
N CYS A 121 1.14 5.52 5.34
CA CYS A 121 0.98 6.93 5.66
C CYS A 121 1.02 7.10 7.18
N LEU A 122 1.94 7.94 7.66
CA LEU A 122 2.16 8.16 9.09
C LEU A 122 1.78 9.57 9.49
N THR A 123 1.13 9.68 10.65
CA THR A 123 0.95 10.96 11.34
C THR A 123 1.62 10.89 12.71
N PRO A 124 2.32 11.94 13.16
CA PRO A 124 2.86 11.99 14.51
C PRO A 124 1.72 11.88 15.53
N VAL A 125 1.93 11.10 16.60
CA VAL A 125 1.02 11.10 17.74
C VAL A 125 1.12 12.47 18.40
N THR A 126 0.10 13.30 18.24
CA THR A 126 -0.02 14.50 19.06
C THR A 126 -0.44 14.07 20.45
N THR A 127 0.47 14.19 21.43
CA THR A 127 0.14 14.08 22.84
C THR A 127 -0.79 15.23 23.21
N THR A 128 -2.09 15.04 22.99
CA THR A 128 -3.10 15.92 23.56
C THR A 128 -3.04 15.72 25.06
N THR A 129 -2.34 16.64 25.74
CA THR A 129 -2.37 16.71 27.19
C THR A 129 -3.75 17.22 27.55
N THR A 130 -4.68 16.31 27.81
CA THR A 130 -5.99 16.67 28.34
C THR A 130 -5.77 17.24 29.73
N THR A 131 -5.68 18.56 29.85
CA THR A 131 -5.73 19.25 31.14
C THR A 131 -7.14 19.10 31.66
N THR A 132 -7.40 18.03 32.40
CA THR A 132 -8.66 17.84 33.12
C THR A 132 -8.77 19.00 34.12
N THR A 133 -9.56 20.01 33.77
CA THR A 133 -9.87 21.10 34.69
C THR A 133 -10.88 20.56 35.67
N THR A 134 -10.42 20.13 36.84
CA THR A 134 -11.30 19.70 37.94
C THR A 134 -12.06 20.93 38.42
N THR A 135 -13.29 21.11 37.94
CA THR A 135 -14.20 22.13 38.46
C THR A 135 -14.66 21.69 39.85
N THR A 136 -14.03 22.19 40.90
CA THR A 136 -14.51 22.04 42.28
C THR A 136 -15.76 22.89 42.44
N SER A 137 -16.94 22.28 42.29
CA SER A 137 -18.20 22.90 42.66
C SER A 137 -18.27 22.99 44.19
N THR A 138 -17.98 24.16 44.75
CA THR A 138 -18.32 24.51 46.14
C THR A 138 -19.84 24.67 46.24
N THR A 139 -20.52 23.62 46.69
CA THR A 139 -21.93 23.66 47.06
C THR A 139 -22.07 24.41 48.37
N THR A 140 -22.57 25.66 48.33
CA THR A 140 -22.97 26.41 49.53
C THR A 140 -24.21 25.74 50.12
N ALA A 141 -24.04 25.12 51.29
CA ALA A 141 -25.14 24.51 52.03
C ALA A 141 -26.13 25.58 52.52
N ALA A 142 -27.37 25.53 52.04
CA ALA A 142 -28.47 26.30 52.61
C ALA A 142 -28.86 25.68 53.97
N THR A 143 -28.85 26.50 55.01
CA THR A 143 -29.25 26.12 56.37
C THR A 143 -30.77 26.04 56.45
N THR A 144 -31.33 24.82 56.39
CA THR A 144 -32.73 24.57 56.74
C THR A 144 -32.82 23.90 58.12
N THR A 145 -33.43 24.62 59.06
CA THR A 145 -33.83 24.16 60.39
C THR A 145 -35.01 23.19 60.24
N THR A 146 -34.78 21.90 60.46
CA THR A 146 -35.84 20.88 60.47
C THR A 146 -35.86 20.14 61.80
N THR A 147 -37.05 20.13 62.39
CA THR A 147 -37.46 19.53 63.66
C THR A 147 -37.10 18.04 63.79
N ALA A 148 -36.67 17.66 64.99
CA ALA A 148 -36.27 16.32 65.38
C ALA A 148 -37.39 15.28 65.21
N GLY A 149 -37.17 14.35 64.29
CA GLY A 149 -37.88 13.07 64.20
C GLY A 149 -36.86 11.94 64.33
N THR A 150 -36.86 11.29 65.49
CA THR A 150 -36.03 10.11 65.79
C THR A 150 -36.43 8.95 64.89
N THR A 151 -35.61 8.64 63.89
CA THR A 151 -35.71 7.40 63.13
C THR A 151 -34.41 6.63 63.24
N THR A 152 -34.49 5.51 63.95
CA THR A 152 -33.44 4.50 64.09
C THR A 152 -33.26 3.79 62.76
N THR A 153 -32.20 4.12 62.02
CA THR A 153 -31.79 3.37 60.82
C THR A 153 -30.67 2.40 61.17
N THR A 154 -30.96 1.12 60.99
CA THR A 154 -30.06 -0.03 61.07
C THR A 154 -28.83 0.17 60.16
N PRO A 155 -27.60 -0.17 60.60
CA PRO A 155 -26.40 -0.01 59.79
C PRO A 155 -26.46 -0.93 58.57
N SER A 156 -26.45 -0.33 57.37
CA SER A 156 -26.29 -1.05 56.11
C SER A 156 -24.81 -1.38 55.92
N THR A 157 -24.51 -2.67 55.90
CA THR A 157 -23.19 -3.23 55.61
C THR A 157 -22.78 -2.95 54.17
N THR A 158 -21.82 -2.05 54.00
CA THR A 158 -21.18 -1.78 52.70
C THR A 158 -20.32 -3.00 52.31
N THR A 159 -20.72 -3.70 51.26
CA THR A 159 -19.95 -4.81 50.69
C THR A 159 -18.93 -4.25 49.72
N THR A 160 -17.68 -4.12 50.17
CA THR A 160 -16.54 -3.80 49.30
C THR A 160 -16.26 -5.01 48.41
N THR A 161 -16.67 -4.94 47.15
CA THR A 161 -16.30 -5.95 46.14
C THR A 161 -14.87 -5.68 45.65
N THR A 162 -13.92 -6.45 46.19
CA THR A 162 -12.54 -6.54 45.67
C THR A 162 -12.59 -7.03 44.21
N PRO A 163 -11.91 -6.36 43.25
CA PRO A 163 -11.83 -6.83 41.87
C PRO A 163 -11.19 -8.22 41.84
N ALA A 164 -11.87 -9.17 41.20
CA ALA A 164 -11.35 -10.52 41.00
C ALA A 164 -10.08 -10.46 40.14
N ALA A 165 -8.98 -11.03 40.66
CA ALA A 165 -7.75 -11.20 39.91
C ALA A 165 -8.01 -12.05 38.67
N THR A 166 -7.84 -11.45 37.49
CA THR A 166 -7.95 -12.14 36.21
C THR A 166 -6.71 -13.01 36.02
N THR A 167 -6.81 -14.29 36.37
CA THR A 167 -5.78 -15.28 36.01
C THR A 167 -5.81 -15.51 34.50
N THR A 168 -4.81 -14.97 33.83
CA THR A 168 -4.57 -15.22 32.40
C THR A 168 -3.92 -16.60 32.26
N THR A 169 -4.73 -17.62 31.96
CA THR A 169 -4.22 -18.96 31.62
C THR A 169 -3.53 -18.90 30.27
N THR A 170 -2.20 -18.96 30.28
CA THR A 170 -1.40 -19.16 29.07
C THR A 170 -1.69 -20.55 28.53
N ALA A 171 -2.44 -20.62 27.42
CA ALA A 171 -2.63 -21.87 26.69
C ALA A 171 -1.29 -22.31 26.09
N ILE A 172 -0.83 -23.49 26.48
CA ILE A 172 0.30 -24.16 25.86
C ILE A 172 -0.14 -24.53 24.43
N PRO A 173 0.64 -24.17 23.38
CA PRO A 173 0.30 -24.53 22.02
C PRO A 173 0.23 -26.05 21.89
N THR A 174 -0.94 -26.55 21.52
CA THR A 174 -1.16 -27.97 21.22
C THR A 174 -0.64 -28.22 19.81
N THR A 175 0.50 -28.89 19.68
CA THR A 175 1.02 -29.39 18.39
C THR A 175 0.07 -30.46 17.85
N THR A 176 -0.71 -30.12 16.83
CA THR A 176 -1.48 -31.09 16.05
C THR A 176 -0.57 -31.66 14.97
N THR A 177 -0.15 -32.91 15.14
CA THR A 177 0.59 -33.66 14.13
C THR A 177 -0.41 -34.19 13.10
N THR A 178 -0.53 -33.52 11.95
CA THR A 178 -1.29 -34.03 10.81
C THR A 178 -0.45 -35.07 10.07
N THR A 179 -0.83 -36.34 10.20
CA THR A 179 -0.32 -37.44 9.38
C THR A 179 -1.05 -37.47 8.05
N THR A 180 -0.41 -36.93 7.00
CA THR A 180 -0.87 -37.06 5.62
C THR A 180 -0.37 -38.39 5.02
N PRO A 181 -1.23 -39.15 4.32
CA PRO A 181 -0.87 -40.43 3.71
C PRO A 181 0.10 -40.25 2.52
N ALA A 182 0.97 -41.24 2.38
CA ALA A 182 1.96 -41.36 1.31
C ALA A 182 1.32 -41.37 -0.08
N GLY A 183 1.75 -40.46 -0.96
CA GLY A 183 1.34 -40.46 -2.36
C GLY A 183 2.00 -39.36 -3.19
N VAL A 184 2.87 -39.80 -4.10
CA VAL A 184 3.40 -39.10 -5.30
C VAL A 184 4.50 -38.04 -5.06
N VAL A 185 5.74 -38.47 -5.31
CA VAL A 185 6.93 -37.63 -5.42
C VAL A 185 6.90 -36.91 -6.78
N VAL A 186 6.73 -35.59 -6.77
CA VAL A 186 7.08 -34.71 -7.90
C VAL A 186 8.17 -33.77 -7.40
N ALA A 187 9.36 -33.86 -8.01
CA ALA A 187 10.52 -33.07 -7.63
C ALA A 187 10.26 -31.57 -7.88
N ARG A 188 10.14 -30.80 -6.81
CA ARG A 188 10.01 -29.34 -6.84
C ARG A 188 11.36 -28.71 -6.49
N THR A 189 11.96 -28.06 -7.47
CA THR A 189 13.20 -27.27 -7.33
C THR A 189 12.98 -26.13 -6.34
N THR A 190 13.71 -26.15 -5.22
CA THR A 190 13.75 -25.08 -4.22
C THR A 190 14.87 -24.12 -4.61
N THR A 191 14.54 -22.85 -4.87
CA THR A 191 15.55 -21.81 -5.10
C THR A 191 15.79 -21.09 -3.78
N THR A 192 16.92 -21.38 -3.16
CA THR A 192 17.39 -20.71 -1.94
C THR A 192 18.21 -19.48 -2.33
N THR A 193 17.72 -18.28 -2.03
CA THR A 193 18.44 -17.03 -2.31
C THR A 193 19.39 -16.72 -1.15
N THR A 194 20.64 -17.16 -1.27
CA THR A 194 21.74 -16.81 -0.36
C THR A 194 22.32 -15.45 -0.74
N LYS A 195 22.39 -14.53 0.22
CA LYS A 195 23.09 -13.23 0.11
C LYS A 195 24.57 -13.48 -0.21
N ALA A 196 24.99 -13.16 -1.43
CA ALA A 196 26.34 -13.39 -1.92
C ALA A 196 27.33 -12.37 -1.33
N ALA A 197 28.40 -12.91 -0.74
CA ALA A 197 29.64 -12.20 -0.46
C ALA A 197 30.32 -11.79 -1.78
N ALA A 198 30.95 -10.62 -1.78
CA ALA A 198 31.70 -10.10 -2.90
C ALA A 198 32.90 -11.00 -3.25
N ALA A 199 32.94 -11.54 -4.48
CA ALA A 199 34.19 -11.88 -5.17
C ALA A 199 34.00 -12.20 -6.67
N ALA A 200 34.98 -11.72 -7.44
CA ALA A 200 35.45 -12.14 -8.77
C ALA A 200 34.60 -11.80 -10.01
N VAL A 201 35.07 -10.77 -10.73
CA VAL A 201 34.72 -10.45 -12.12
C VAL A 201 35.18 -11.58 -13.04
N VAL A 202 34.21 -12.25 -13.67
CA VAL A 202 34.42 -13.11 -14.85
C VAL A 202 34.01 -12.29 -16.08
N PRO A 203 34.91 -12.02 -17.05
CA PRO A 203 34.53 -11.32 -18.27
C PRO A 203 33.89 -12.33 -19.24
N GLY A 204 32.57 -12.25 -19.45
CA GLY A 204 31.94 -13.02 -20.52
C GLY A 204 30.44 -13.33 -20.43
N SER A 205 29.74 -13.00 -19.33
CA SER A 205 28.32 -13.32 -19.21
C SER A 205 27.45 -12.06 -19.31
N ASN A 206 26.97 -11.79 -20.52
CA ASN A 206 26.12 -10.66 -20.93
C ASN A 206 24.65 -10.74 -20.44
N ASN A 207 24.39 -11.31 -19.26
CA ASN A 207 23.03 -11.53 -18.74
C ASN A 207 22.77 -10.90 -17.36
N GLY A 208 23.58 -9.91 -16.96
CA GLY A 208 23.52 -9.30 -15.63
C GLY A 208 23.38 -7.77 -15.63
N LEU A 209 22.87 -7.18 -16.71
CA LEU A 209 22.56 -5.75 -16.74
C LEU A 209 21.09 -5.56 -16.33
N ALA A 210 20.81 -4.54 -15.53
CA ALA A 210 19.46 -4.20 -15.09
C ALA A 210 18.52 -4.11 -16.29
N SER A 211 17.44 -4.91 -16.29
CA SER A 211 16.38 -4.81 -17.30
C SER A 211 15.59 -3.54 -17.02
N THR A 212 16.01 -2.41 -17.61
CA THR A 212 15.41 -1.09 -17.38
C THR A 212 14.07 -0.89 -18.11
N GLY A 213 13.35 -1.97 -18.46
CA GLY A 213 12.08 -1.89 -19.18
C GLY A 213 12.18 -1.13 -20.51
N PHE A 214 13.36 -1.13 -21.13
CA PHE A 214 13.60 -0.39 -22.36
C PHE A 214 13.11 -1.21 -23.55
N ASP A 215 11.83 -1.08 -23.89
CA ASP A 215 11.25 -1.67 -25.10
C ASP A 215 11.80 -0.94 -26.35
N GLY A 216 12.95 -1.40 -26.86
CA GLY A 216 13.64 -0.78 -28.01
C GLY A 216 12.85 -0.77 -29.33
N TRP A 217 11.65 -1.35 -29.38
CA TRP A 217 10.82 -1.38 -30.59
C TRP A 217 10.41 0.02 -31.08
N TRP A 218 10.07 0.94 -30.16
CA TRP A 218 9.69 2.30 -30.55
C TRP A 218 10.86 3.09 -31.16
N LEU A 219 12.11 2.82 -30.72
CA LEU A 219 13.29 3.44 -31.32
C LEU A 219 13.50 3.00 -32.77
N ILE A 220 13.15 1.77 -33.12
CA ILE A 220 13.25 1.29 -34.52
C ILE A 220 12.28 2.06 -35.40
N VAL A 221 11.03 2.25 -34.94
CA VAL A 221 10.01 3.02 -35.67
C VAL A 221 10.42 4.49 -35.80
N ALA A 222 10.93 5.10 -34.73
CA ALA A 222 11.41 6.48 -34.75
C ALA A 222 12.62 6.65 -35.69
N GLY A 223 13.57 5.71 -35.64
CA GLY A 223 14.75 5.69 -36.50
C GLY A 223 14.39 5.58 -37.99
N LEU A 224 13.50 4.66 -38.36
CA LEU A 224 13.04 4.50 -39.74
C LEU A 224 12.29 5.75 -40.24
N SER A 225 11.48 6.37 -39.37
CA SER A 225 10.77 7.60 -39.72
C SER A 225 11.73 8.75 -40.02
N LEU A 226 12.77 8.92 -39.19
CA LEU A 226 13.78 9.96 -39.40
C LEU A 226 14.55 9.74 -40.70
N LEU A 227 14.89 8.48 -41.00
CA LEU A 227 15.63 8.09 -42.20
C LEU A 227 14.80 8.32 -43.47
N ALA A 228 13.50 8.01 -43.44
CA ALA A 228 12.57 8.29 -44.53
C ALA A 228 12.41 9.80 -44.79
N ILE A 229 12.30 10.61 -43.73
CA ILE A 229 12.20 12.08 -43.85
C ILE A 229 13.50 12.65 -44.46
N GLY A 230 14.67 12.20 -43.98
CA GLY A 230 15.96 12.62 -44.51
C GLY A 230 16.13 12.27 -46.00
N ALA A 231 15.71 11.06 -46.39
CA ALA A 231 15.74 10.62 -47.78
C ALA A 231 14.80 11.46 -48.67
N ALA A 232 13.58 11.74 -48.21
CA ALA A 232 12.63 12.58 -48.94
C ALA A 232 13.16 14.02 -49.11
N PHE A 233 13.81 14.58 -48.09
CA PHE A 233 14.43 15.89 -48.15
C PHE A 233 15.58 15.94 -49.16
N LEU A 234 16.45 14.91 -49.17
CA LEU A 234 17.55 14.78 -50.12
C LEU A 234 17.05 14.58 -51.56
N ALA A 235 16.00 13.80 -51.76
CA ALA A 235 15.46 13.47 -53.08
C ALA A 235 14.60 14.59 -53.69
N SER A 236 14.16 15.59 -52.92
CA SER A 236 13.29 16.67 -53.42
C SER A 236 14.06 17.74 -54.20
N PRO A 237 13.92 17.81 -55.54
CA PRO A 237 14.60 18.82 -56.36
C PRO A 237 14.01 20.22 -56.17
N GLN A 238 12.79 20.35 -55.67
CA GLN A 238 12.16 21.65 -55.41
C GLN A 238 12.74 22.32 -54.17
N LEU A 239 13.08 21.55 -53.14
CA LEU A 239 13.65 22.08 -51.90
C LEU A 239 15.11 22.52 -52.08
N ARG A 240 15.87 21.82 -52.94
CA ARG A 240 17.21 22.25 -53.37
C ARG A 240 17.23 23.58 -54.12
N LYS A 241 16.13 23.95 -54.80
CA LYS A 241 16.00 25.26 -55.47
C LYS A 241 15.71 26.40 -54.48
N LEU A 242 15.01 26.11 -53.39
CA LEU A 242 14.71 27.09 -52.33
C LEU A 242 15.92 27.41 -51.45
N LEU A 243 16.80 26.43 -51.19
CA LEU A 243 18.01 26.61 -50.37
C LEU A 243 19.20 27.23 -51.11
N ARG A 244 19.09 27.45 -52.43
CA ARG A 244 20.14 28.07 -53.28
C ARG A 244 19.89 29.54 -53.62
N ARG A 245 18.90 30.17 -52.98
CA ARG A 245 18.70 31.63 -53.01
C ARG A 245 19.16 32.22 -51.69
#